data_AF-A0A844F622-F1
#
_entry.id   AF-A0A844F622-F1
#
_cell.length_a   1.000
_cell.length_b   1.000
_cell.length_c   1.000
_cell.angle_alpha   90.00
_cell.angle_beta   90.00
_cell.angle_gamma   90.00
#
_symmetry.space_group_name_H-M   'P 1'
#
loop_
_entity.id
_entity.type
_entity.pdbx_description
1 polymer ?
#
loop_
_entity_poly.entity_id
_entity_poly.type
_entity_poly.pdbx_seq_one_letter_code
_entity_poly.pdbx_strand_id
1 'polypeptide(L)' 'MTVEEASQYFSVGQNKIRQLAQQDRFGNWYMMNGNRLLIKKKQFEKMLDKLDTI' A
#
# COMPACT_ATOMS: atom_id res chain seq x y z
N MET A 1 7.02 5.96 2.98
CA MET A 1 6.41 6.80 1.93
C MET A 1 4.94 7.00 2.27
N THR A 2 4.37 8.14 1.91
CA THR A 2 2.94 8.41 2.09
C THR A 2 2.11 7.65 1.05
N VAL A 3 0.79 7.60 1.24
CA VAL A 3 -0.14 7.04 0.25
C VAL A 3 -0.06 7.78 -1.09
N GLU A 4 0.18 9.09 -1.05
CA GLU A 4 0.32 9.93 -2.26
C GLU A 4 1.56 9.55 -3.06
N GLU A 5 2.72 9.44 -2.40
CA GLU A 5 3.96 9.00 -3.04
C GLU A 5 3.84 7.58 -3.60
N ALA A 6 3.27 6.65 -2.83
CA ALA A 6 3.04 5.29 -3.28
C ALA A 6 2.09 5.26 -4.50
N SER A 7 1.08 6.13 -4.51
CA SER A 7 0.13 6.20 -5.60
C SER A 7 0.78 6.64 -6.91
N GLN A 8 1.68 7.63 -6.84
CA GLN A 8 2.43 8.09 -8.01
C GLN A 8 3.51 7.09 -8.44
N TYR A 9 4.17 6.43 -7.48
CA TYR A 9 5.27 5.50 -7.77
C TYR A 9 4.79 4.17 -8.36
N PHE A 10 3.68 3.63 -7.83
CA PHE A 10 3.14 2.33 -8.23
C PHE A 10 1.95 2.44 -9.20
N SER A 11 1.56 3.66 -9.60
CA SER A 11 0.35 3.92 -10.41
C SER A 11 -0.93 3.31 -9.84
N VAL A 12 -1.01 3.18 -8.50
CA VAL A 12 -2.20 2.66 -7.81
C VAL A 12 -2.95 3.83 -7.19
N GLY A 13 -4.25 3.97 -7.43
CA GLY A 13 -5.03 5.07 -6.87
C GLY A 13 -5.02 5.09 -5.32
N GLN A 14 -4.86 6.27 -4.72
CA GLN A 14 -4.81 6.45 -3.26
C GLN A 14 -6.01 5.79 -2.53
N ASN A 15 -7.20 5.89 -3.11
CA ASN A 15 -8.40 5.29 -2.53
C ASN A 15 -8.32 3.75 -2.50
N LYS A 16 -7.71 3.14 -3.53
CA LYS A 16 -7.47 1.69 -3.59
C LYS A 16 -6.51 1.25 -2.49
N ILE A 17 -5.43 2.00 -2.27
CA ILE A 17 -4.47 1.75 -1.19
C ILE A 17 -5.16 1.81 0.19
N ARG A 18 -6.01 2.81 0.41
CA ARG A 18 -6.79 2.94 1.66
C ARG A 18 -7.82 1.83 1.83
N GLN A 19 -8.46 1.38 0.75
CA GLN A 19 -9.38 0.24 0.76
C GLN A 19 -8.63 -1.05 1.09
N LEU A 20 -7.48 -1.29 0.47
CA LEU A 20 -6.63 -2.44 0.74
C LEU A 20 -6.18 -2.47 2.20
N ALA A 21 -5.76 -1.34 2.76
CA ALA A 21 -5.36 -1.28 4.17
C ALA A 21 -6.53 -1.47 5.15
N GLN A 22 -7.77 -1.13 4.73
CA GLN A 22 -8.96 -1.37 5.55
C GLN A 22 -9.43 -2.82 5.48
N GLN A 23 -9.34 -3.46 4.31
CA GLN A 23 -9.70 -4.87 4.13
C GLN A 23 -8.64 -5.79 4.73
N ASP A 24 -7.36 -5.47 4.52
CA ASP A 24 -6.22 -6.28 4.92
C ASP A 24 -5.62 -5.73 6.23
N ARG A 25 -6.38 -5.79 7.34
CA ARG A 25 -5.94 -5.24 8.65
C ARG A 25 -4.62 -5.79 9.19
N PHE A 26 -4.17 -6.93 8.66
CA PHE A 26 -2.92 -7.61 9.02
C PHE A 26 -1.83 -7.45 7.96
N GLY A 27 -2.03 -6.55 7.00
CA GLY A 27 -1.11 -6.30 5.90
C GLY A 27 0.23 -5.76 6.36
N ASN A 28 1.28 -6.57 6.25
CA ASN A 28 2.64 -6.20 6.66
C ASN A 28 3.33 -5.21 5.69
N TRP A 29 2.56 -4.64 4.75
CA TRP A 29 2.99 -3.70 3.71
C TRP A 29 2.67 -2.24 4.00
N TYR A 30 1.80 -1.96 4.99
CA TYR A 30 1.55 -0.61 5.48
C TYR A 30 1.80 -0.52 6.99
N MET A 31 1.84 0.71 7.48
CA MET A 31 1.94 1.04 8.89
C MET A 31 1.06 2.25 9.17
N MET A 32 0.21 2.16 10.18
CA MET A 32 -0.57 3.32 10.64
C MET A 32 0.24 4.05 11.72
N ASN A 33 0.57 5.30 11.45
CA ASN A 33 1.15 6.22 12.43
C ASN A 33 0.07 7.21 12.86
N GLY A 34 -0.71 6.84 13.88
CA GLY A 34 -1.93 7.55 14.25
C GLY A 34 -2.93 7.56 13.10
N ASN A 35 -3.31 8.76 12.62
CA ASN A 35 -4.25 8.92 11.50
C ASN A 35 -3.58 8.88 10.10
N ARG A 36 -2.24 8.73 10.04
CA ARG A 36 -1.48 8.69 8.79
C ARG A 36 -1.16 7.26 8.42
N LEU A 37 -1.49 6.88 7.18
CA LEU A 37 -1.08 5.60 6.61
C LEU A 37 0.26 5.77 5.88
N LEU A 38 1.25 4.97 6.27
CA LEU A 38 2.56 4.89 5.64
C LEU A 38 2.69 3.57 4.90
N ILE A 39 3.31 3.59 3.74
CA ILE A 39 3.56 2.40 2.92
C ILE A 39 5.03 1.99 3.07
N LYS A 40 5.26 0.68 3.24
CA LYS A 40 6.58 0.06 3.22
C LYS A 40 6.88 -0.39 1.79
N LYS A 41 7.73 0.37 1.09
CA LYS A 41 8.09 0.15 -0.34
C LYS A 41 8.34 -1.32 -0.67
N LYS A 42 9.31 -1.97 -0.01
CA LYS A 42 9.70 -3.37 -0.29
C LYS A 42 8.57 -4.38 -0.14
N GLN A 43 7.70 -4.18 0.85
CA GLN A 43 6.60 -5.11 1.15
C GLN A 43 5.42 -4.89 0.21
N PHE A 44 5.15 -3.64 -0.15
CA PHE A 44 4.13 -3.28 -1.12
C PHE A 44 4.52 -3.72 -2.53
N GLU A 45 5.79 -3.56 -2.90
CA GLU A 45 6.34 -4.05 -4.17
C GLU A 45 6.18 -5.57 -4.29
N LYS A 46 6.52 -6.34 -3.26
CA LYS A 46 6.24 -7.80 -3.22
C LYS A 46 4.76 -8.16 -3.31
N MET A 47 3.87 -7.30 -2.81
CA MET A 47 2.43 -7.52 -2.90
C MET A 47 1.93 -7.29 -4.32
N LEU A 48 2.42 -6.23 -4.98
CA LEU A 48 2.10 -5.96 -6.39
C LEU A 48 2.70 -6.99 -7.34
N ASP A 49 3.94 -7.41 -7.12
CA ASP A 49 4.61 -8.47 -7.90
C ASP A 49 3.81 -9.78 -7.90
N LYS A 50 3.22 -10.14 -6.75
CA LYS A 50 2.29 -11.27 -6.63
C LYS A 50 0.97 -11.07 -7.35
N LEU A 51 0.50 -9.82 -7.51
CA LEU A 51 -0.75 -9.50 -8.20
C LEU A 51 -0.55 -9.41 -9.72
N ASP A 52 0.64 -9.02 -10.17
CA ASP A 52 1.02 -8.89 -11.59
C ASP A 52 1.44 -10.24 -12.21
N THR A 53 1.90 -11.20 -11.39
CA THR A 53 2.23 -12.59 -11.80
C THR A 53 0.95 -13.44 -12.02
N ILE A 54 -0.01 -12.95 -12.80
CA ILE A 54 -1.18 -13.72 -13.27
C ILE A 54 -1.32 -13.58 -14.78
#